data_AF-A0A2S6HJA0-F1
#
_entry.id   AF-A0A2S6HJA0-F1
#
_cell.length_a   1.000
_cell.length_b   1.000
_cell.length_c   1.000
_cell.angle_alpha   90.00
_cell.angle_beta   90.00
_cell.angle_gamma   90.00
#
_symmetry.space_group_name_H-M   'P 1'
#
loop_
_entity.id
_entity.type
_entity.pdbx_description
1 polymer ?
#
loop_
_entity_poly.entity_id
_entity_poly.type
_entity_poly.pdbx_seq_one_letter_code
_entity_poly.pdbx_strand_id
1 'polypeptide(L)'
;MNTYLITLSRYNRPVNACGETPGKAKYNTYLEMGDLFDSFAEFLRFVKSIKLIHKFRPCDLFCDVEQFERMKECRNIPFALMGMNVILKSKSRGNIKGTIVGSNDSMNLDICFEGTCHKENCHPHYELIYLDNSGDIVAEF
;
A
#
# COMPACT_ATOMS: atom_id res chain seq x y z
N MET A 1 2.76 2.83 2.40
CA MET A 1 3.17 4.20 2.82
C MET A 1 4.68 4.28 2.83
N ASN A 2 5.31 5.39 2.44
CA ASN A 2 6.78 5.47 2.44
C ASN A 2 7.32 5.53 3.87
N THR A 3 8.51 4.98 4.09
CA THR A 3 9.21 5.03 5.37
C THR A 3 10.39 5.99 5.28
N TYR A 4 10.44 6.91 6.23
CA TYR A 4 11.50 7.89 6.39
C TYR A 4 12.20 7.71 7.73
N LEU A 5 13.47 8.09 7.76
CA LEU A 5 14.25 8.22 8.99
C LEU A 5 14.37 9.71 9.31
N ILE A 6 13.78 10.14 10.42
CA ILE A 6 13.85 11.53 10.93
C ILE A 6 14.90 11.58 12.04
N THR A 7 15.87 12.50 11.91
CA THR A 7 16.85 12.77 12.97
C THR A 7 16.50 14.07 13.65
N LEU A 8 16.38 14.05 14.98
CA LEU A 8 16.12 15.24 15.79
C LEU A 8 17.40 15.73 16.46
N SER A 9 17.58 17.05 16.57
CA SER A 9 18.82 17.69 17.05
C SER A 9 19.15 17.42 18.52
N ARG A 10 18.15 17.11 19.35
CA ARG A 10 18.31 16.86 20.79
C ARG A 10 18.09 15.42 21.24
N TYR A 11 17.74 14.53 20.30
CA TYR A 11 17.47 13.13 20.61
C TYR A 11 18.50 12.25 19.92
N ASN A 12 19.22 11.44 20.70
CA ASN A 12 20.31 10.59 20.19
C ASN A 12 19.82 9.39 19.34
N ARG A 13 18.51 9.22 19.16
CA ARG A 13 17.94 8.14 18.35
C ARG A 13 17.08 8.73 17.23
N PRO A 14 17.38 8.41 15.96
CA PRO A 14 16.49 8.75 14.87
C PRO A 14 15.19 7.95 14.97
N VAL A 15 14.10 8.51 14.43
CA VAL A 15 12.75 7.96 14.48
C VAL A 15 12.33 7.51 13.10
N ASN A 16 11.77 6.31 13.00
CA ASN A 16 11.12 5.83 11.78
C ASN A 16 9.74 6.49 11.69
N ALA A 17 9.48 7.13 10.55
CA ALA A 17 8.25 7.87 10.29
C ALA A 17 7.61 7.39 9.00
N CYS A 18 6.29 7.22 9.00
CA CYS A 18 5.53 6.83 7.83
C CYS A 18 4.76 8.03 7.24
N GLY A 19 4.81 8.20 5.93
CA GLY A 19 4.00 9.20 5.22
C GLY A 19 4.08 9.05 3.71
N GLU A 20 3.12 9.60 2.96
CA GLU A 20 3.24 9.65 1.49
C GLU A 20 4.40 10.56 1.08
N THR A 21 4.52 11.71 1.74
CA THR A 21 5.56 12.72 1.49
C THR A 21 6.43 12.93 2.73
N PRO A 22 7.62 13.54 2.58
CA PRO A 22 8.44 13.93 3.73
C PRO A 22 7.70 14.85 4.70
N GLY A 23 6.85 15.74 4.19
CA GLY A 23 6.03 16.65 5.00
C GLY A 23 4.97 15.91 5.83
N LYS A 24 4.23 14.99 5.22
CA LYS A 24 3.26 14.14 5.93
C LYS A 24 3.96 13.26 6.98
N ALA A 25 5.11 12.69 6.66
CA ALA A 25 5.89 11.89 7.62
C ALA A 25 6.30 12.72 8.85
N LYS A 26 6.80 13.95 8.65
CA LYS A 26 7.10 14.87 9.76
C LYS A 26 5.87 15.19 10.60
N TYR A 27 4.74 15.47 9.96
CA TYR A 27 3.51 15.81 10.66
C TYR A 27 2.96 14.64 11.49
N ASN A 28 2.97 13.42 10.93
CA ASN A 28 2.60 12.21 11.66
C ASN A 28 3.49 11.97 12.87
N THR A 29 4.81 12.13 12.71
CA THR A 29 5.75 12.03 13.84
C THR A 29 5.50 13.09 14.92
N TYR A 30 5.15 14.32 14.53
CA TYR A 30 4.74 15.35 15.49
C TYR A 30 3.50 14.91 16.27
N LEU A 31 2.47 14.37 15.60
CA LEU A 31 1.26 13.87 16.27
C LEU A 31 1.57 12.69 17.21
N GLU A 32 2.45 11.77 16.82
CA GLU A 32 2.89 10.63 17.65
C GLU A 32 3.69 11.10 18.88
N MET A 33 4.42 12.21 18.77
CA MET A 33 5.16 12.82 19.87
C MET A 33 4.27 13.59 20.85
N GLY A 34 2.98 13.74 20.55
CA GLY A 34 1.98 14.32 21.44
C GLY A 34 2.38 15.71 21.96
N ASP A 35 2.29 15.89 23.28
CA ASP A 35 2.52 17.17 23.98
C ASP A 35 4.01 17.54 24.16
N LEU A 36 4.94 16.84 23.49
CA LEU A 36 6.38 17.16 23.56
C LEU A 36 6.72 18.50 22.88
N PHE A 37 5.84 19.03 22.05
CA PHE A 37 6.02 20.29 21.33
C PHE A 37 4.70 21.06 21.33
N ASP A 38 4.77 22.38 21.54
CA ASP A 38 3.59 23.25 21.59
C ASP A 38 2.98 23.46 20.19
N SER A 39 3.78 23.25 19.14
CA SER A 39 3.34 23.38 17.75
C SER A 39 4.19 22.59 16.77
N PHE A 40 3.61 22.31 15.59
CA PHE A 40 4.36 21.71 14.49
C PHE A 40 5.55 22.58 14.03
N ALA A 41 5.41 23.90 14.07
CA ALA A 41 6.50 24.83 13.72
C ALA A 41 7.67 24.73 14.72
N GLU A 42 7.38 24.53 16.00
CA GLU A 42 8.40 24.25 17.01
C GLU A 42 9.10 22.93 16.72
N PHE A 43 8.34 21.85 16.54
CA PHE A 43 8.88 20.53 16.19
C PHE A 43 9.85 20.59 14.99
N LEU A 44 9.49 21.34 13.94
CA LEU A 44 10.36 21.48 12.76
C LEU A 44 11.73 22.09 13.06
N ARG A 45 11.87 22.93 14.09
CA ARG A 45 13.18 23.48 14.52
C ARG A 45 14.09 22.39 15.09
N PHE A 46 13.52 21.31 15.60
CA PHE A 46 14.26 20.17 16.11
C PHE A 46 14.58 19.14 15.03
N VAL A 47 13.91 19.16 13.88
CA VAL A 47 14.19 18.25 12.76
C VAL A 47 15.52 18.63 12.10
N LYS A 48 16.56 17.82 12.33
CA LYS A 48 17.89 17.98 11.72
C LYS A 48 17.91 17.50 10.27
N SER A 49 17.32 16.32 10.02
CA SER A 49 17.28 15.73 8.69
C SER A 49 16.12 14.75 8.54
N ILE A 50 15.69 14.54 7.29
CA ILE A 50 14.75 13.50 6.90
C ILE A 50 15.33 12.75 5.70
N LYS A 51 15.36 11.42 5.77
CA LYS A 51 15.87 10.55 4.70
C LYS A 51 14.82 9.51 4.34
N LEU A 52 14.49 9.39 3.06
CA LEU A 52 13.69 8.25 2.58
C LEU A 52 14.53 6.98 2.72
N ILE A 53 14.03 6.00 3.47
CA ILE A 53 14.71 4.71 3.66
C ILE A 53 14.00 3.58 2.92
N HIS A 54 12.69 3.71 2.69
CA HIS A 54 11.92 2.75 1.94
C HIS A 54 10.82 3.45 1.15
N LYS A 55 10.80 3.25 -0.16
CA LYS A 55 9.69 3.67 -1.01
C LYS A 55 8.68 2.53 -1.04
N PHE A 56 7.44 2.85 -0.74
CA PHE A 56 6.36 1.87 -0.76
C PHE A 56 6.26 1.16 -2.10
N ARG A 57 6.03 -0.14 -2.05
CA ARG A 57 5.72 -1.01 -3.18
C ARG A 57 4.52 -1.89 -2.83
N PRO A 58 3.69 -2.29 -3.79
CA PRO A 58 2.57 -3.22 -3.53
C PRO A 58 2.98 -4.50 -2.80
N CYS A 59 4.19 -5.02 -3.04
CA CYS A 59 4.71 -6.20 -2.34
C CYS A 59 4.82 -6.03 -0.82
N ASP A 60 4.86 -4.79 -0.31
CA ASP A 60 4.84 -4.53 1.12
C ASP A 60 3.47 -4.85 1.76
N LEU A 61 2.44 -5.11 0.95
CA LEU A 61 1.10 -5.51 1.37
C LEU A 61 0.82 -7.01 1.16
N PHE A 62 1.80 -7.79 0.70
CA PHE A 62 1.61 -9.22 0.48
C PHE A 62 1.13 -9.92 1.75
N CYS A 63 0.04 -10.69 1.63
CA CYS A 63 -0.58 -11.40 2.75
C CYS A 63 -0.08 -12.84 2.88
N ASP A 64 -0.79 -13.62 3.70
CA ASP A 64 -0.59 -15.05 3.86
C ASP A 64 -0.78 -15.80 2.53
N VAL A 65 0.24 -16.58 2.15
CA VAL A 65 0.26 -17.31 0.88
C VAL A 65 -0.78 -18.43 0.89
N GLU A 66 -0.95 -19.15 2.00
CA GLU A 66 -1.86 -20.28 2.07
C GLU A 66 -3.32 -19.83 1.95
N GLN A 67 -3.69 -18.71 2.59
CA GLN A 67 -5.01 -18.11 2.45
C GLN A 67 -5.30 -17.74 1.00
N PHE A 68 -4.32 -17.16 0.31
CA PHE A 68 -4.47 -16.78 -1.09
C PHE A 68 -4.65 -18.00 -2.00
N GLU A 69 -3.84 -19.05 -1.83
CA GLU A 69 -3.97 -20.30 -2.60
C GLU A 69 -5.36 -20.94 -2.40
N ARG A 70 -5.83 -21.05 -1.15
CA ARG A 70 -7.19 -21.56 -0.87
C ARG A 70 -8.28 -20.72 -1.54
N MET A 71 -8.18 -19.39 -1.48
CA MET A 71 -9.15 -18.49 -2.11
C MET A 71 -9.20 -18.73 -3.63
N LYS A 72 -8.05 -18.87 -4.28
CA LYS A 72 -8.00 -19.13 -5.74
C LYS A 72 -8.68 -20.42 -6.13
N GLU A 73 -8.46 -21.49 -5.38
CA GLU A 73 -9.11 -22.78 -5.60
C GLU A 73 -10.63 -22.67 -5.43
N CYS A 74 -11.08 -22.09 -4.30
CA CYS A 74 -12.50 -21.91 -4.01
C CYS A 74 -13.23 -21.02 -5.03
N ARG A 75 -12.52 -20.06 -5.61
CA ARG A 75 -13.05 -19.11 -6.60
C ARG A 75 -12.81 -19.54 -8.04
N ASN A 76 -12.14 -20.67 -8.26
CA ASN A 76 -11.80 -21.20 -9.58
C ASN A 76 -10.99 -20.23 -10.46
N ILE A 77 -10.00 -19.55 -9.87
CA ILE A 77 -9.05 -18.66 -10.56
C ILE A 77 -7.58 -19.10 -10.33
N PRO A 78 -7.21 -20.36 -10.67
CA PRO A 78 -5.87 -20.89 -10.37
C PRO A 78 -4.73 -20.13 -11.05
N PHE A 79 -5.03 -19.38 -12.12
CA PHE A 79 -4.08 -18.54 -12.85
C PHE A 79 -3.66 -17.28 -12.09
N ALA A 80 -4.41 -16.86 -11.06
CA ALA A 80 -4.13 -15.62 -10.34
C ALA A 80 -2.86 -15.78 -9.48
N LEU A 81 -2.07 -14.70 -9.40
CA LEU A 81 -0.83 -14.66 -8.62
C LEU A 81 -0.79 -13.38 -7.77
N MET A 82 -0.23 -13.47 -6.56
CA MET A 82 0.17 -12.25 -5.84
C MET A 82 1.28 -11.55 -6.63
N GLY A 83 1.12 -10.24 -6.85
CA GLY A 83 1.95 -9.46 -7.77
C GLY A 83 1.38 -9.34 -9.18
N MET A 84 0.31 -10.06 -9.53
CA MET A 84 -0.33 -9.96 -10.84
C MET A 84 -1.02 -8.60 -11.01
N ASN A 85 -0.88 -8.02 -12.20
CA ASN A 85 -1.57 -6.79 -12.54
C ASN A 85 -3.03 -7.06 -12.91
N VAL A 86 -3.90 -6.17 -12.50
CA VAL A 86 -5.32 -6.21 -12.83
C VAL A 86 -5.83 -4.83 -13.25
N ILE A 87 -6.94 -4.83 -13.97
CA ILE A 87 -7.74 -3.64 -14.24
C ILE A 87 -9.13 -3.87 -13.68
N LEU A 88 -9.57 -3.00 -12.78
CA LEU A 88 -10.97 -2.89 -12.40
C LEU A 88 -11.66 -1.95 -13.40
N LYS A 89 -12.62 -2.48 -14.17
CA LYS A 89 -13.50 -1.64 -15.00
C LYS A 89 -14.37 -0.82 -14.07
N SER A 90 -14.44 0.49 -14.28
CA SER A 90 -15.34 1.36 -13.54
C SER A 90 -16.06 2.30 -14.48
N LYS A 91 -17.40 2.30 -14.40
CA LYS A 91 -18.25 3.17 -15.23
C LYS A 91 -18.10 4.66 -14.91
N SER A 92 -17.66 5.01 -13.71
CA SER A 92 -17.60 6.41 -13.23
C SER A 92 -16.19 6.96 -13.08
N ARG A 93 -15.19 6.12 -12.82
CA ARG A 93 -13.81 6.55 -12.55
C ARG A 93 -12.83 6.23 -13.68
N GLY A 94 -13.33 5.60 -14.75
CA GLY A 94 -12.48 4.96 -15.76
C GLY A 94 -11.83 3.69 -15.24
N ASN A 95 -11.13 2.98 -16.11
CA ASN A 95 -10.44 1.74 -15.75
C ASN A 95 -9.31 2.02 -14.75
N ILE A 96 -9.34 1.33 -13.61
CA ILE A 96 -8.38 1.52 -12.51
C ILE A 96 -7.42 0.34 -12.51
N LYS A 97 -6.13 0.62 -12.62
CA LYS A 97 -5.07 -0.39 -12.54
C LYS A 97 -4.71 -0.69 -11.09
N GLY A 98 -4.37 -1.94 -10.82
CA GLY A 98 -3.87 -2.36 -9.51
C GLY A 98 -3.06 -3.64 -9.57
N THR A 99 -2.52 -4.01 -8.43
CA THR A 99 -1.75 -5.24 -8.24
C THR A 99 -2.44 -6.09 -7.19
N ILE A 100 -2.64 -7.38 -7.47
CA ILE A 100 -3.11 -8.33 -6.47
C ILE A 100 -2.05 -8.44 -5.38
N VAL A 101 -2.43 -8.14 -4.14
CA VAL A 101 -1.53 -8.25 -2.98
C VAL A 101 -1.98 -9.32 -2.00
N GLY A 102 -3.10 -10.01 -2.28
CA GLY A 102 -3.55 -11.09 -1.42
C GLY A 102 -5.03 -11.41 -1.52
N SER A 103 -5.55 -11.93 -0.42
CA SER A 103 -6.96 -12.20 -0.20
C SER A 103 -7.37 -11.85 1.23
N ASN A 104 -8.66 -11.90 1.50
CA ASN A 104 -9.23 -11.73 2.84
C ASN A 104 -10.18 -12.88 3.20
N ASP A 105 -10.66 -12.89 4.45
CA ASP A 105 -11.52 -13.94 5.00
C ASP A 105 -12.87 -14.08 4.29
N SER A 106 -13.30 -13.07 3.53
CA SER A 106 -14.51 -13.13 2.68
C SER A 106 -14.25 -13.78 1.31
N MET A 107 -13.10 -14.42 1.12
CA MET A 107 -12.68 -15.02 -0.15
C MET A 107 -12.67 -14.03 -1.31
N ASN A 108 -12.33 -12.77 -1.04
CA ASN A 108 -12.14 -11.75 -2.06
C ASN A 108 -10.65 -11.46 -2.25
N LEU A 109 -10.31 -10.88 -3.40
CA LEU A 109 -8.97 -10.37 -3.63
C LEU A 109 -8.74 -9.11 -2.81
N ASP A 110 -7.52 -8.96 -2.32
CA ASP A 110 -6.98 -7.69 -1.85
C ASP A 110 -6.12 -7.09 -2.95
N ILE A 111 -6.47 -5.89 -3.41
CA ILE A 111 -5.82 -5.22 -4.54
C ILE A 111 -5.26 -3.87 -4.10
N CYS A 112 -3.98 -3.61 -4.39
CA CYS A 112 -3.38 -2.30 -4.24
C CYS A 112 -3.53 -1.54 -5.56
N PHE A 113 -4.42 -0.56 -5.61
CA PHE A 113 -4.59 0.28 -6.79
C PHE A 113 -3.43 1.26 -6.98
N GLU A 114 -3.16 1.63 -8.23
CA GLU A 114 -2.12 2.59 -8.56
C GLU A 114 -2.36 3.94 -7.84
N GLY A 115 -1.30 4.50 -7.25
CA GLY A 115 -1.36 5.75 -6.51
C GLY A 115 -1.84 5.63 -5.06
N THR A 116 -2.28 4.45 -4.62
CA THR A 116 -2.61 4.20 -3.21
C THR A 116 -1.48 3.51 -2.47
N CYS A 117 -1.62 3.37 -1.15
CA CYS A 117 -0.68 2.63 -0.32
C CYS A 117 -1.35 1.71 0.69
N HIS A 118 -2.57 1.29 0.34
CA HIS A 118 -3.41 0.37 1.09
C HIS A 118 -4.07 -0.58 0.08
N LYS A 119 -4.55 -1.71 0.59
CA LYS A 119 -5.30 -2.68 -0.19
C LYS A 119 -6.80 -2.40 -0.10
N GLU A 120 -7.50 -2.67 -1.19
CA GLU A 120 -8.95 -2.62 -1.28
C GLU A 120 -9.51 -4.01 -1.57
N ASN A 121 -10.71 -4.29 -1.05
CA ASN A 121 -11.40 -5.56 -1.25
C ASN A 121 -12.08 -5.58 -2.63
N CYS A 122 -11.81 -6.61 -3.42
CA CYS A 122 -12.39 -6.79 -4.75
C CYS A 122 -12.90 -8.21 -4.94
N HIS A 123 -14.15 -8.35 -5.38
CA HIS A 123 -14.69 -9.67 -5.70
C HIS A 123 -14.00 -10.23 -6.97
N PRO A 124 -13.47 -11.47 -6.97
CA PRO A 124 -12.62 -11.97 -8.06
C PRO A 124 -13.29 -11.99 -9.45
N HIS A 125 -14.61 -12.12 -9.50
CA HIS A 125 -15.41 -12.17 -10.73
C HIS A 125 -16.24 -10.91 -10.98
N TYR A 126 -15.86 -9.76 -10.41
CA TYR A 126 -16.60 -8.51 -10.61
C TYR A 126 -15.75 -7.49 -11.36
N GLU A 127 -16.05 -7.32 -12.65
CA GLU A 127 -15.49 -6.26 -13.49
C GLU A 127 -13.94 -6.22 -13.53
N LEU A 128 -13.28 -7.37 -13.28
CA LEU A 128 -11.82 -7.48 -13.24
C LEU A 128 -11.27 -8.10 -14.53
N ILE A 129 -10.23 -7.45 -15.06
CA ILE A 129 -9.36 -7.99 -16.11
C ILE A 129 -8.03 -8.34 -15.47
N TYR A 130 -7.59 -9.58 -15.64
CA TYR A 130 -6.32 -10.11 -15.14
C TYR A 130 -5.29 -10.08 -16.25
N LEU A 131 -4.11 -9.54 -15.96
CA LEU A 131 -3.05 -9.34 -16.94
C LEU A 131 -1.82 -10.19 -16.59
N ASP A 132 -1.16 -10.73 -17.62
CA ASP A 132 0.14 -11.36 -17.45
C ASP A 132 1.27 -10.31 -17.33
N ASN A 133 2.52 -10.78 -17.29
CA ASN A 133 3.70 -9.91 -17.18
C ASN A 133 3.96 -9.06 -18.45
N SER A 134 3.43 -9.47 -19.61
CA SER A 134 3.50 -8.71 -20.86
C SER A 134 2.40 -7.65 -20.94
N GLY A 135 1.38 -7.75 -20.09
CA GLY A 135 0.19 -6.91 -20.11
C GLY A 135 -0.96 -7.49 -20.95
N ASP A 136 -0.84 -8.75 -21.38
CA ASP A 136 -1.88 -9.45 -22.13
C ASP A 136 -2.97 -9.97 -21.19
N ILE A 137 -4.21 -10.04 -21.69
CA ILE A 137 -5.36 -10.49 -20.90
C ILE A 137 -5.29 -12.00 -20.68
N VAL A 138 -5.25 -12.42 -19.41
CA VAL A 138 -5.33 -13.82 -18.98
C VAL A 138 -6.78 -14.23 -18.77
N ALA A 139 -7.58 -13.35 -18.16
CA ALA A 139 -9.00 -13.57 -17.90
C ALA A 139 -9.73 -12.23 -17.74
N GLU A 140 -11.03 -12.21 -18.04
CA GLU A 140 -11.89 -11.05 -17.87
C GLU A 140 -13.26 -11.47 -17.33
N PHE A 141 -13.77 -10.71 -16.37
CA PHE A 141 -15.09 -10.87 -15.74
C PHE A 141 -15.88 -9.56 -15.74
#